data_AF-A0A016UEP9-F1
#
_entry.id   AF-A0A016UEP9-F1
#
_cell.length_a   1.000
_cell.length_b   1.000
_cell.length_c   1.000
_cell.angle_alpha   90.00
_cell.angle_beta   90.00
_cell.angle_gamma   90.00
#
_symmetry.space_group_name_H-M   'P 1'
#
loop_
_entity.id
_entity.type
_entity.pdbx_description
1 polymer ?
#
loop_
_entity_poly.entity_id
_entity_poly.type
_entity_poly.pdbx_seq_one_letter_code
_entity_poly.pdbx_strand_id
1 'polypeptide(L)'
;MWIFGYGSLLWNPNFPFTQKIPGVVTGYARRFWQLSPDHRGTPEKPGRTVTLVPDEKSYCWGIAFQVAEEHVKATREYLDFREKAGYSLKKMLFKPDDPSIQPFEVEVQSQVLLLSLGELRSC
;
A
#
# COMPACT_ATOMS: atom_id res chain seq x y z
N MET A 1 -10.61 3.72 -11.37
CA MET A 1 -9.60 2.85 -10.70
C MET A 1 -9.74 2.98 -9.18
N TRP A 2 -9.39 1.95 -8.39
CA TRP A 2 -9.35 2.05 -6.92
C TRP A 2 -7.95 1.80 -6.39
N ILE A 3 -7.50 2.63 -5.43
CA ILE A 3 -6.17 2.54 -4.81
C ILE A 3 -6.32 2.28 -3.32
N PHE A 4 -5.63 1.29 -2.77
CA PHE A 4 -5.65 0.99 -1.34
C PHE A 4 -4.49 1.65 -0.61
N GLY A 5 -4.82 2.53 0.34
CA GLY A 5 -3.88 3.11 1.28
C GLY A 5 -3.82 2.32 2.59
N TYR A 6 -2.62 1.89 2.99
CA TYR A 6 -2.36 1.20 4.28
C TYR A 6 -1.22 1.83 5.09
N GLY A 7 -0.57 2.87 4.54
CA GLY A 7 0.56 3.60 5.11
C GLY A 7 0.40 5.10 4.95
N SER A 8 1.38 5.78 4.34
CA SER A 8 1.36 7.25 4.21
C SER A 8 0.17 7.80 3.42
N LEU A 9 -0.40 7.01 2.52
CA LEU A 9 -1.60 7.40 1.77
C LEU A 9 -2.82 7.65 2.67
N LEU A 10 -2.84 7.10 3.89
CA LEU A 10 -3.94 7.33 4.84
C LEU A 10 -4.04 8.78 5.31
N TRP A 11 -2.90 9.49 5.42
CA TRP A 11 -2.85 10.88 5.89
C TRP A 11 -2.43 11.88 4.81
N ASN A 12 -1.76 11.40 3.75
CA ASN A 12 -1.30 12.25 2.65
C ASN A 12 -1.40 11.50 1.31
N PRO A 13 -2.59 11.36 0.71
CA PRO A 13 -2.77 10.72 -0.59
C PRO A 13 -2.14 11.53 -1.73
N ASN A 14 -2.33 12.85 -1.73
CA ASN A 14 -1.75 13.80 -2.70
C ASN A 14 -2.03 13.47 -4.18
N PHE A 15 -3.21 12.91 -4.46
CA PHE A 15 -3.80 12.74 -5.79
C PHE A 15 -5.31 12.97 -5.72
N PRO A 16 -5.98 13.35 -6.82
CA PRO A 16 -7.42 13.56 -6.83
C PRO A 16 -8.18 12.21 -6.71
N PHE A 17 -9.19 12.18 -5.85
CA PHE A 17 -10.09 11.04 -5.70
C PHE A 17 -11.55 11.50 -5.55
N THR A 18 -12.49 10.70 -6.05
CA THR A 18 -13.94 10.99 -6.01
C THR A 18 -14.61 10.40 -4.78
N GLN A 19 -14.08 9.29 -4.26
CA GLN A 19 -14.62 8.59 -3.09
C GLN A 19 -13.48 8.01 -2.24
N LYS A 20 -13.75 7.83 -0.95
CA LYS A 20 -12.90 7.06 -0.03
C LYS A 20 -13.75 6.14 0.82
N ILE A 21 -13.39 4.87 0.89
CA ILE A 21 -14.15 3.83 1.60
C ILE A 21 -13.20 3.12 2.59
N PRO A 22 -13.49 3.12 3.90
CA PRO A 22 -12.73 2.33 4.87
C PRO A 22 -13.05 0.83 4.74
N GLY A 23 -12.07 -0.01 5.04
CA GLY A 23 -12.24 -1.47 4.98
C GLY A 23 -10.92 -2.21 5.08
N VAL A 24 -10.91 -3.47 4.66
CA VAL A 24 -9.76 -4.38 4.79
C VAL A 24 -9.37 -5.05 3.49
N VAL A 25 -8.09 -5.35 3.35
CA VAL A 25 -7.60 -6.41 2.45
C VAL A 25 -7.24 -7.64 3.27
N THR A 26 -7.54 -8.84 2.76
CA THR A 26 -7.29 -10.12 3.46
C THR A 26 -6.09 -10.85 2.89
N GLY A 27 -5.45 -11.70 3.69
CA GLY A 27 -4.29 -12.49 3.27
C GLY A 27 -2.95 -11.75 3.36
N TYR A 28 -2.94 -10.58 4.01
CA TYR A 28 -1.75 -9.75 4.18
C TYR A 28 -1.73 -9.09 5.55
N ALA A 29 -0.53 -9.05 6.14
CA ALA A 29 -0.27 -8.34 7.38
C ALA A 29 0.54 -7.07 7.13
N ARG A 30 0.17 -5.98 7.79
CA ARG A 30 0.96 -4.73 7.78
C ARG A 30 2.14 -4.85 8.76
N ARG A 31 3.36 -4.61 8.28
CA ARG A 31 4.58 -4.67 9.09
C ARG A 31 5.53 -3.52 8.77
N PHE A 32 6.21 -2.98 9.77
CA PHE A 32 7.27 -1.99 9.61
C PHE A 32 8.59 -2.64 9.18
N TRP A 33 8.58 -3.42 8.11
CA TRP A 33 9.73 -4.23 7.67
C TRP A 33 10.43 -3.66 6.45
N GLN A 34 9.88 -2.61 5.84
CA GLN A 34 10.49 -1.99 4.67
C GLN A 34 11.57 -1.00 5.09
N LEU A 35 12.74 -1.08 4.49
CA LEU A 35 13.80 -0.08 4.69
C LEU A 35 13.47 1.18 3.89
N SER A 36 13.70 2.33 4.51
CA SER A 36 13.56 3.65 3.88
C SER A 36 14.84 4.47 4.10
N PRO A 37 15.81 4.39 3.18
CA PRO A 37 17.04 5.17 3.23
C PRO A 37 16.86 6.62 2.75
N ASP A 38 15.71 6.94 2.16
CA ASP A 38 15.41 8.17 1.42
C ASP A 38 14.37 9.06 2.10
N HIS A 39 13.39 8.49 2.81
CA HIS A 39 12.29 9.24 3.42
C HIS A 39 12.26 9.21 4.95
N ARG A 40 12.70 8.12 5.59
CA ARG A 40 12.60 7.93 7.06
C ARG A 40 13.93 7.56 7.73
N GLY A 41 15.04 7.72 7.01
CA GLY A 41 16.39 7.54 7.52
C GLY A 41 17.41 8.09 6.52
N THR A 42 18.63 7.57 6.58
CA THR A 42 19.69 7.86 5.60
C THR A 42 20.18 6.55 4.97
N PRO A 43 20.95 6.59 3.87
CA PRO A 43 21.55 5.39 3.30
C PRO A 43 22.38 4.57 4.31
N GLU A 44 23.06 5.23 5.25
CA GLU A 44 23.90 4.59 6.28
C GLU A 44 23.09 4.08 7.48
N LYS A 45 21.94 4.71 7.75
CA LYS A 45 21.02 4.38 8.85
C LYS A 45 19.58 4.44 8.35
N PRO A 46 19.13 3.42 7.60
CA PRO A 46 17.81 3.43 7.01
C PRO A 46 16.73 3.33 8.09
N GLY A 47 15.66 4.12 7.94
CA GLY A 47 14.47 3.97 8.76
C GLY A 47 13.64 2.76 8.34
N ARG A 48 12.53 2.54 9.04
CA ARG A 48 11.54 1.52 8.67
C ARG A 48 10.18 2.13 8.31
N THR A 49 9.60 1.67 7.22
CA THR A 49 8.26 2.01 6.75
C THR A 49 7.37 0.76 6.69
N VAL A 50 6.06 0.98 6.55
CA VAL A 50 5.10 -0.12 6.46
C VAL A 50 5.12 -0.77 5.08
N THR A 51 5.02 -2.09 5.05
CA THR A 51 4.74 -2.89 3.85
C THR A 51 3.70 -3.96 4.17
N LEU A 52 3.16 -4.60 3.13
CA LEU A 52 2.25 -5.73 3.25
C LEU A 52 3.02 -7.03 2.99
N VAL A 53 2.99 -7.93 3.95
CA VAL A 53 3.57 -9.28 3.83
C VAL A 53 2.45 -10.32 3.73
N PRO A 54 2.58 -11.34 2.86
CA PRO A 54 1.59 -12.41 2.78
C PRO A 54 1.41 -13.10 4.14
N ASP A 55 0.16 -13.23 4.57
CA ASP A 55 -0.26 -13.93 5.76
C ASP A 55 -1.76 -14.25 5.63
N GLU A 56 -2.07 -15.49 5.26
CA GLU A 56 -3.42 -15.95 4.90
C GLU A 56 -4.47 -15.71 6.00
N LYS A 57 -4.04 -15.65 7.26
CA LYS A 57 -4.93 -15.46 8.42
C LYS A 57 -5.07 -14.01 8.82
N SER A 58 -4.29 -13.11 8.23
CA SER A 58 -4.28 -11.69 8.56
C SER A 58 -5.20 -10.87 7.66
N TYR A 59 -5.59 -9.73 8.21
CA TYR A 59 -6.28 -8.66 7.51
C TYR A 59 -5.56 -7.34 7.77
N CYS A 60 -5.51 -6.48 6.76
CA CYS A 60 -4.95 -5.14 6.87
C CYS A 60 -6.05 -4.10 6.66
N TRP A 61 -6.30 -3.31 7.69
CA TRP A 61 -7.17 -2.13 7.62
C TRP A 61 -6.52 -1.00 6.83
N GLY A 62 -7.35 -0.31 6.04
CA GLY A 62 -6.93 0.84 5.26
C GLY A 62 -8.13 1.56 4.63
N ILE A 63 -7.84 2.31 3.57
CA ILE A 63 -8.84 3.09 2.83
C ILE A 63 -8.68 2.79 1.34
N ALA A 64 -9.78 2.48 0.66
CA ALA A 64 -9.85 2.44 -0.80
C ALA A 64 -10.25 3.81 -1.34
N PHE A 65 -9.42 4.40 -2.19
CA PHE A 65 -9.65 5.68 -2.86
C PHE A 65 -10.06 5.45 -4.31
N GLN A 66 -11.21 6.02 -4.71
CA GLN A 66 -11.66 5.97 -6.10
C GLN A 66 -11.02 7.10 -6.90
N VAL A 67 -10.32 6.75 -7.97
CA VAL A 67 -9.72 7.70 -8.91
C VAL A 67 -10.55 7.69 -10.20
N ALA A 68 -11.03 8.86 -10.59
CA ALA A 68 -11.76 9.08 -11.83
C ALA A 68 -10.87 8.82 -13.06
N GLU A 69 -11.46 8.39 -14.17
CA GLU A 69 -10.73 7.88 -15.34
C GLU A 69 -9.74 8.90 -15.90
N GLU A 70 -10.13 10.16 -15.95
CA GLU A 70 -9.33 11.31 -16.39
C GLU A 70 -8.07 11.55 -15.53
N HIS A 71 -8.04 11.02 -14.30
CA HIS A 71 -6.92 11.18 -13.37
C HIS A 71 -6.09 9.90 -13.19
N VAL A 72 -6.51 8.77 -13.76
CA VAL A 72 -5.84 7.48 -13.58
C VAL A 72 -4.37 7.54 -14.00
N LYS A 73 -4.09 8.06 -15.20
CA LYS A 73 -2.74 8.13 -15.74
C LYS A 73 -1.81 8.96 -14.86
N ALA A 74 -2.21 10.20 -14.56
CA ALA A 74 -1.43 11.10 -13.72
C ALA A 74 -1.22 10.55 -12.30
N THR A 75 -2.23 9.87 -11.75
CA THR A 75 -2.13 9.26 -10.41
C THR A 75 -1.13 8.11 -10.39
N ARG A 76 -1.15 7.23 -11.41
CA ARG A 76 -0.15 6.15 -11.52
C ARG A 76 1.26 6.69 -11.66
N GLU A 77 1.48 7.66 -12.56
CA GLU A 77 2.78 8.31 -12.73
C GLU A 77 3.29 8.98 -11.43
N TYR A 78 2.40 9.66 -10.71
CA TYR A 78 2.71 10.25 -9.41
C TYR A 78 3.12 9.18 -8.39
N LEU A 79 2.35 8.10 -8.29
CA LEU A 79 2.59 7.03 -7.34
C LEU A 79 3.87 6.25 -7.65
N ASP A 80 4.16 6.01 -8.93
CA ASP A 80 5.42 5.39 -9.37
C ASP A 80 6.64 6.28 -9.02
N PHE A 81 6.49 7.61 -9.13
CA PHE A 81 7.54 8.54 -8.69
C PHE A 81 7.64 8.65 -7.17
N ARG A 82 6.54 8.50 -6.44
CA ARG A 82 6.51 8.59 -4.98
C ARG A 82 7.12 7.36 -4.33
N GLU A 83 6.84 6.19 -4.87
CA GLU A 83 7.23 4.89 -4.32
C GLU A 83 8.38 4.28 -5.14
N LYS A 84 9.43 5.08 -5.36
CA LYS A 84 10.62 4.67 -6.12
C LYS A 84 11.27 3.42 -5.52
N ALA A 85 11.90 2.63 -6.40
CA ALA A 85 12.78 1.50 -6.06
C ALA A 85 12.11 0.35 -5.27
N GLY A 86 11.24 -0.41 -5.94
CA GLY A 86 10.89 -1.79 -5.52
C GLY A 86 9.40 -2.06 -5.29
N TYR A 87 8.52 -1.06 -5.48
CA TYR A 87 7.08 -1.25 -5.37
C TYR A 87 6.53 -2.03 -6.57
N SER A 88 5.82 -3.11 -6.27
CA SER A 88 4.99 -3.84 -7.23
C SER A 88 3.54 -3.45 -7.03
N LEU A 89 2.85 -3.26 -8.15
CA LEU A 89 1.40 -3.10 -8.16
C LEU A 89 0.75 -4.48 -8.08
N LYS A 90 -0.10 -4.67 -7.08
CA LYS A 90 -0.89 -5.89 -6.89
C LYS A 90 -2.36 -5.54 -6.87
N LYS A 91 -3.18 -6.41 -7.44
CA LYS A 91 -4.62 -6.36 -7.31
C LYS A 91 -5.03 -7.24 -6.14
N MET A 92 -5.82 -6.67 -5.23
CA MET A 92 -6.30 -7.38 -4.04
C MET A 92 -7.80 -7.21 -3.90
N LEU A 93 -8.47 -8.21 -3.32
CA LEU A 93 -9.87 -8.08 -2.94
C LEU A 93 -9.96 -7.23 -1.67
N PHE A 94 -10.67 -6.11 -1.79
CA PHE A 94 -11.00 -5.23 -0.68
C PHE A 94 -12.41 -5.53 -0.18
N LYS A 95 -12.56 -5.65 1.13
CA LYS A 95 -13.84 -5.80 1.82
C LYS A 95 -14.14 -4.49 2.55
N PRO A 96 -15.14 -3.72 2.07
CA PRO A 96 -15.60 -2.51 2.76
C PRO A 96 -16.05 -2.80 4.20
N ASP A 97 -15.89 -1.81 5.08
CA ASP A 97 -16.46 -1.85 6.44
C ASP A 97 -17.99 -1.73 6.42
N ASP A 98 -18.52 -1.02 5.43
CA ASP A 98 -19.97 -0.92 5.19
C ASP A 98 -20.48 -2.22 4.52
N PRO A 99 -21.34 -3.01 5.19
CA PRO A 99 -21.82 -4.29 4.69
C PRO A 99 -22.77 -4.15 3.49
N SER A 100 -23.27 -2.95 3.18
CA SER A 100 -24.09 -2.70 1.99
C SER A 100 -23.26 -2.65 0.70
N ILE A 101 -21.95 -2.43 0.82
CA ILE A 101 -21.03 -2.32 -0.32
C ILE A 101 -20.40 -3.69 -0.58
N GLN A 102 -20.59 -4.21 -1.80
CA GLN A 102 -19.99 -5.48 -2.19
C GLN A 102 -18.45 -5.39 -2.25
N PRO A 103 -17.71 -6.46 -1.90
CA PRO A 103 -16.27 -6.49 -2.08
C PRO A 103 -15.85 -6.21 -3.53
N PHE A 104 -14.76 -5.47 -3.71
CA PHE A 104 -14.25 -5.09 -5.03
C PHE A 104 -12.73 -5.11 -5.10
N GLU A 105 -12.19 -5.07 -6.31
CA GLU A 105 -10.74 -5.10 -6.54
C GLU A 105 -10.12 -3.70 -6.34
N VAL A 106 -8.99 -3.66 -5.64
CA VAL A 106 -8.16 -2.46 -5.44
C VAL A 106 -6.73 -2.69 -5.91
N GLU A 107 -6.11 -1.65 -6.43
CA GLU A 107 -4.68 -1.60 -6.71
C GLU A 107 -3.93 -1.22 -5.43
N VAL A 108 -2.94 -2.05 -5.10
CA VAL A 108 -2.11 -1.90 -3.92
C VAL A 108 -0.67 -1.81 -4.37
N GLN A 109 -0.04 -0.67 -4.12
CA GLN A 109 1.41 -0.58 -4.27
C GLN A 109 2.06 -1.15 -3.01
N SER A 110 2.80 -2.25 -3.16
CA SER A 110 3.56 -2.87 -2.09
C SER A 110 4.96 -3.20 -2.55
N GLN A 111 5.96 -2.83 -1.75
CA GLN A 111 7.35 -3.14 -2.07
C GLN A 111 7.57 -4.64 -2.06
N VAL A 112 8.08 -5.17 -3.18
CA VAL A 112 8.65 -6.51 -3.22
C VAL A 112 9.81 -6.45 -2.25
N LEU A 113 9.72 -7.17 -1.13
CA LEU A 113 10.92 -7.48 -0.36
C LEU A 113 11.88 -8.13 -1.36
N LEU A 114 12.92 -7.40 -1.75
CA LEU A 114 14.16 -8.02 -2.20
C LEU A 114 14.59 -8.85 -1.00
N LEU A 115 14.17 -10.11 -0.99
CA LEU A 115 14.71 -11.14 -0.14
C LEU A 115 16.16 -11.35 -0.60
N SER A 116 17.04 -10.38 -0.33
CA SER A 116 18.44 -10.70 -0.13
C SER A 116 18.47 -11.50 1.18
N LEU A 117 18.35 -12.81 1.02
CA LEU A 117 18.82 -13.88 1.89
C LEU A 117 19.22 -13.43 3.31
N GLY A 118 18.39 -13.77 4.31
CA GLY A 118 18.91 -14.22 5.61
C GLY A 118 18.63 -13.39 6.86
N GLU A 119 18.42 -12.06 6.81
CA GLU A 119 18.60 -11.26 8.05
C GLU A 119 17.38 -10.60 8.69
N LEU A 120 16.16 -10.73 8.15
CA LEU A 120 15.00 -9.95 8.64
C LEU A 120 14.00 -10.71 9.53
N ARG A 121 14.41 -11.79 10.20
CA ARG A 121 13.53 -12.54 11.12
C ARG A 121 13.63 -12.17 12.60
N SER A 122 14.52 -11.28 13.02
CA SER A 122 14.59 -10.87 14.43
C SER A 122 13.90 -9.52 14.65
N CYS A 123 12.64 -9.58 15.06
CA CYS A 123 12.02 -8.72 16.09
C CYS A 123 10.84 -9.49 16.67
#